data_AF-A0A2K1ZVL2-F1
#
_entry.id   AF-A0A2K1ZVL2-F1
#
_cell.length_a   1.000
_cell.length_b   1.000
_cell.length_c   1.000
_cell.angle_alpha   90.00
_cell.angle_beta   90.00
_cell.angle_gamma   90.00
#
_symmetry.space_group_name_H-M   'P 1'
#
loop_
_entity.id
_entity.type
_entity.pdbx_description
1 polymer ?
#
loop_
_entity_poly.entity_id
_entity_poly.type
_entity_poly.pdbx_seq_one_letter_code
_entity_poly.pdbx_strand_id
1 'polypeptide(L)'
;MKDIRLRDLPSFVRATDPNDCLFNLCLECAERASEGIFLTFDASEQEKSFTLCFLMPTRWVHFNYFSMKLIYVNFGILADATKQQLIEFGMGIDKSGHPFLWIIRSDMMINETKEKGFISRWCPQEVVLKHQQIGGSVTHC
;
A
#
# COMPACT_ATOMS: atom_id res chain seq x y z
N MET A 1 -9.04 12.20 20.99
CA MET A 1 -9.73 11.50 19.89
C MET A 1 -11.22 11.81 19.98
N LYS A 2 -11.68 12.82 19.26
CA LYS A 2 -13.12 13.01 19.03
C LYS A 2 -13.45 12.27 17.73
N ASP A 3 -14.64 11.68 17.65
CA ASP A 3 -15.18 11.03 16.44
C ASP A 3 -14.58 9.67 16.00
N ILE A 4 -13.72 9.05 16.81
CA ILE A 4 -13.29 7.65 16.56
C ILE A 4 -14.40 6.69 17.01
N ARG A 5 -14.76 5.76 16.11
CA ARG A 5 -15.74 4.70 16.36
C ARG A 5 -15.02 3.39 16.63
N LEU A 6 -15.71 2.45 17.27
CA LEU A 6 -15.18 1.10 17.53
C LEU A 6 -14.68 0.40 16.26
N ARG A 7 -15.33 0.62 15.11
CA ARG A 7 -14.94 0.03 13.82
C ARG A 7 -13.62 0.57 13.25
N ASP A 8 -13.19 1.74 13.72
CA ASP A 8 -11.96 2.40 13.27
C ASP A 8 -10.75 1.93 14.10
N LEU A 9 -10.98 1.18 15.20
CA LEU A 9 -9.94 0.55 16.00
C LEU A 9 -9.44 -0.74 15.32
N PRO A 10 -8.18 -1.16 15.60
CA PRO A 10 -7.64 -2.41 15.09
C PRO A 10 -8.59 -3.60 15.35
N SER A 11 -8.66 -4.53 14.40
CA SER A 11 -9.62 -5.65 14.44
C SER A 11 -9.52 -6.49 15.71
N PHE A 12 -8.31 -6.69 16.25
CA PHE A 12 -8.08 -7.46 17.48
C PHE A 12 -8.73 -6.83 18.73
N VAL A 13 -8.99 -5.52 18.73
CA VAL A 13 -9.73 -4.85 19.83
C VAL A 13 -11.21 -5.22 19.82
N ARG A 14 -11.71 -5.74 18.69
CA ARG A 14 -13.10 -6.20 18.52
C ARG A 14 -13.26 -7.71 18.69
N ALA A 15 -12.22 -8.40 19.16
CA ALA A 15 -12.30 -9.82 19.44
C ALA A 15 -13.32 -10.11 20.56
N THR A 16 -14.06 -11.21 20.41
CA THR A 16 -15.01 -11.69 21.44
C THR A 16 -14.46 -12.87 22.25
N ASP A 17 -13.34 -13.44 21.80
CA ASP A 17 -12.65 -14.51 22.52
C ASP A 17 -11.81 -13.90 23.66
N PRO A 18 -12.08 -14.22 24.93
CA PRO A 18 -11.26 -13.75 26.05
C PRO A 18 -9.80 -14.23 25.98
N ASN A 19 -9.50 -15.26 25.20
CA ASN A 19 -8.15 -15.77 24.99
C ASN A 19 -7.52 -15.29 23.67
N ASP A 20 -8.06 -14.24 23.03
CA ASP A 20 -7.48 -13.70 21.80
C ASP A 20 -6.01 -13.30 22.02
N CYS A 21 -5.12 -13.95 21.25
CA CYS A 21 -3.68 -13.83 21.41
C CYS A 21 -3.18 -12.40 21.16
N LEU A 22 -3.69 -11.73 20.11
CA LEU A 22 -3.24 -10.39 19.75
C LEU A 22 -3.72 -9.35 20.75
N PHE A 23 -4.97 -9.46 21.21
CA PHE A 23 -5.51 -8.59 22.25
C PHE A 23 -4.71 -8.72 23.56
N ASN A 24 -4.53 -9.94 24.06
CA ASN A 24 -3.82 -10.19 25.32
C ASN A 24 -2.35 -9.79 25.23
N LEU A 25 -1.67 -10.07 24.12
CA LEU A 25 -0.28 -9.64 23.90
C LEU A 25 -0.16 -8.12 23.90
N CYS A 26 -1.06 -7.42 23.21
CA CYS A 26 -1.01 -5.95 23.15
C CYS A 26 -1.30 -5.32 24.51
N LEU A 27 -2.27 -5.87 25.25
CA LEU A 27 -2.59 -5.42 26.60
C LEU A 27 -1.39 -5.60 27.54
N GLU A 28 -0.78 -6.78 27.55
CA GLU A 28 0.40 -7.06 28.36
C GLU A 28 1.58 -6.15 27.98
N CYS A 29 1.83 -5.96 26.68
CA CYS A 29 2.87 -5.02 26.21
C CYS A 29 2.62 -3.60 26.70
N ALA A 30 1.37 -3.13 26.65
CA ALA A 30 1.00 -1.79 27.07
C ALA A 30 1.13 -1.59 28.59
N GLU A 31 0.76 -2.59 29.39
CA GLU A 31 0.91 -2.54 30.85
C GLU A 31 2.37 -2.58 31.31
N ARG A 32 3.23 -3.28 30.57
CA ARG A 32 4.66 -3.44 30.90
C ARG A 32 5.55 -2.34 30.36
N ALA A 33 5.11 -1.60 29.36
CA ALA A 33 5.89 -0.51 28.77
C ALA A 33 5.91 0.70 29.71
N SER A 34 7.11 1.08 30.19
CA SER A 34 7.30 2.34 30.93
C SER A 34 7.39 3.54 29.98
N GLU A 35 7.90 3.32 28.77
CA GLU A 35 8.09 4.31 27.72
C GLU A 35 7.90 3.65 26.35
N GLY A 36 7.48 4.41 25.33
CA GLY A 36 7.26 3.92 23.98
C GLY A 36 7.92 4.81 22.94
N ILE A 37 8.60 4.20 21.96
CA ILE A 37 9.12 4.91 20.80
C ILE A 37 8.07 4.83 19.69
N PHE A 38 7.55 5.98 19.29
CA PHE A 38 6.65 6.09 18.14
C PHE A 38 7.46 6.49 16.92
N LEU A 39 7.44 5.65 15.88
CA LEU A 39 7.98 6.00 14.57
C LEU A 39 6.99 6.93 13.86
N THR A 40 7.03 8.19 14.24
CA THR A 40 6.31 9.30 13.62
C THR A 40 7.27 10.47 13.48
N PHE A 41 7.10 11.29 12.45
CA PHE A 41 7.91 12.48 12.26
C PHE A 41 7.02 13.71 12.48
N ASP A 42 7.55 14.75 13.12
CA ASP A 42 6.97 16.07 12.98
C ASP A 42 7.17 16.52 11.52
N ALA A 43 6.17 17.15 10.91
CA ALA A 43 5.94 17.17 9.45
C ALA A 43 6.99 17.93 8.60
N SER A 44 8.20 18.14 9.09
CA SER A 44 9.28 18.87 8.42
C SER A 44 10.57 18.06 8.36
N GLU A 45 10.69 17.16 7.37
CA GLU A 45 11.99 16.85 6.78
C GLU A 45 11.81 16.14 5.43
N GLN A 46 12.40 16.71 4.37
CA GLN A 46 12.46 16.11 3.04
C GLN A 46 13.84 15.52 2.80
N GLU A 47 13.96 14.20 2.89
CA GLU A 47 15.15 13.51 2.41
C GLU A 47 14.98 13.06 0.95
N LYS A 48 16.02 13.34 0.16
CA LYS A 48 16.15 12.92 -1.24
C LYS A 48 17.03 11.68 -1.30
N SER A 49 16.45 10.54 -1.69
CA SER A 49 17.19 9.31 -1.98
C SER A 49 17.07 9.02 -3.48
N PHE A 50 18.19 8.96 -4.19
CA PHE A 50 18.24 8.97 -5.67
C PHE A 50 18.92 7.74 -6.32
N THR A 51 19.28 6.70 -5.57
CA THR A 51 20.21 5.68 -6.11
C THR A 51 19.53 4.40 -6.67
N LEU A 52 18.22 4.23 -6.53
CA LEU A 52 17.54 2.94 -6.80
C LEU A 52 16.84 2.80 -8.17
N CYS A 53 16.93 3.79 -9.07
CA CYS A 53 16.26 3.73 -10.39
C CYS A 53 16.69 2.54 -11.27
N PHE A 54 17.89 1.98 -11.08
CA PHE A 54 18.43 0.90 -11.92
C PHE A 54 17.74 -0.46 -11.74
N LEU A 55 16.93 -0.66 -10.69
CA LEU A 55 16.15 -1.89 -10.47
C LEU A 55 14.73 -1.82 -11.04
N MET A 56 14.36 -0.70 -11.66
CA MET A 56 13.04 -0.56 -12.27
C MET A 56 12.97 -1.38 -13.56
N PRO A 57 11.90 -2.15 -13.79
CA PRO A 57 11.71 -2.84 -15.06
C PRO A 57 11.71 -1.84 -16.22
N THR A 58 12.31 -2.21 -17.36
CA THR A 58 12.48 -1.35 -18.55
C THR A 58 11.20 -0.68 -19.03
N ARG A 59 10.03 -1.28 -18.78
CA ARG A 59 8.72 -0.68 -19.07
C ARG A 59 8.37 0.54 -18.20
N TRP A 60 8.98 0.70 -17.03
CA TRP A 60 8.77 1.86 -16.15
C TRP A 60 9.25 3.17 -16.79
N VAL A 61 10.28 3.11 -17.66
CA VAL A 61 10.79 4.27 -18.41
C VAL A 61 9.72 4.86 -19.34
N HIS A 62 8.78 4.04 -19.82
CA HIS A 62 7.68 4.51 -20.65
C HIS A 62 6.66 5.36 -19.88
N PHE A 63 6.71 5.40 -18.54
CA PHE A 63 5.79 6.23 -17.76
C PHE A 63 6.00 7.73 -17.97
N ASN A 64 7.20 8.15 -18.34
CA ASN A 64 7.50 9.55 -18.64
C ASN A 64 6.79 10.08 -19.89
N TYR A 65 6.24 9.20 -20.74
CA TYR A 65 5.62 9.55 -22.00
C TYR A 65 4.08 9.57 -21.94
N PHE A 66 3.46 9.20 -20.82
CA PHE A 66 2.01 9.36 -20.68
C PHE A 66 1.68 10.85 -20.52
N SER A 67 0.66 11.30 -21.25
CA SER A 67 0.08 12.64 -21.10
C SER A 67 -0.76 12.79 -19.83
N MET A 68 -1.17 11.67 -19.22
CA MET A 68 -1.97 11.62 -17.99
C MET A 68 -1.13 11.17 -16.79
N LYS A 69 -1.47 11.68 -15.60
CA LYS A 69 -0.91 11.21 -14.34
C LYS A 69 -1.28 9.75 -14.07
N LEU A 70 -0.36 9.04 -13.42
CA LEU A 70 -0.43 7.63 -13.11
C LEU A 70 -0.89 7.36 -11.68
N ILE A 71 -1.70 6.31 -11.50
CA ILE A 71 -2.14 5.81 -10.19
C ILE A 71 -1.16 4.73 -9.72
N TYR A 72 -0.57 4.92 -8.55
CA TYR A 72 0.21 3.88 -7.86
C TYR A 72 -0.71 3.05 -6.95
N VAL A 73 -0.61 1.74 -7.02
CA VAL A 73 -1.39 0.83 -6.17
C VAL A 73 -0.46 -0.14 -5.46
N ASN A 74 -0.50 -0.16 -4.13
CA ASN A 74 0.19 -1.16 -3.33
C ASN A 74 -0.50 -1.34 -1.97
N PHE A 75 -1.03 -2.54 -1.74
CA PHE A 75 -1.64 -2.90 -0.45
C PHE A 75 -0.63 -3.44 0.57
N GLY A 76 0.63 -3.64 0.20
CA GLY A 76 1.64 -4.18 1.09
C GLY A 76 1.53 -5.70 1.28
N ILE A 77 2.34 -6.23 2.19
CA ILE A 77 2.48 -7.68 2.40
C ILE A 77 1.48 -8.28 3.39
N LEU A 78 0.86 -7.45 4.23
CA LEU A 78 -0.05 -7.84 5.32
C LEU A 78 -1.53 -7.58 4.99
N ALA A 79 -1.84 -7.01 3.83
CA ALA A 79 -3.21 -6.77 3.46
C ALA A 79 -3.91 -8.07 3.04
N ASP A 80 -5.00 -8.38 3.74
CA ASP A 80 -5.88 -9.49 3.41
C ASP A 80 -6.87 -9.07 2.33
N ALA A 81 -6.56 -9.44 1.08
CA ALA A 81 -7.48 -9.29 -0.05
C ALA A 81 -7.73 -10.65 -0.69
N THR A 82 -9.00 -11.01 -0.86
CA THR A 82 -9.39 -12.21 -1.60
C THR A 82 -9.05 -12.06 -3.09
N LYS A 83 -8.84 -13.18 -3.79
CA LYS A 83 -8.63 -13.18 -5.24
C LYS A 83 -9.77 -12.48 -5.99
N GLN A 84 -11.01 -12.66 -5.53
CA GLN A 84 -12.19 -12.02 -6.12
C GLN A 84 -12.13 -10.50 -5.99
N GLN A 85 -11.80 -9.97 -4.81
CA GLN A 85 -11.63 -8.53 -4.59
C GLN A 85 -10.52 -7.95 -5.48
N LEU A 86 -9.41 -8.67 -5.68
CA LEU A 86 -8.34 -8.24 -6.58
C LEU A 86 -8.79 -8.24 -8.05
N ILE A 87 -9.56 -9.24 -8.47
CA ILE A 87 -10.15 -9.27 -9.82
C ILE A 87 -11.08 -8.07 -10.02
N GLU A 88 -11.97 -7.79 -9.06
CA GLU A 88 -12.89 -6.63 -9.11
C GLU A 88 -12.14 -5.31 -9.11
N PHE A 89 -11.09 -5.19 -8.30
CA PHE A 89 -10.22 -4.02 -8.29
C PHE A 89 -9.52 -3.83 -9.64
N GLY A 90 -8.97 -4.91 -10.22
CA GLY A 90 -8.35 -4.91 -11.54
C GLY A 90 -9.31 -4.50 -12.66
N MET A 91 -10.57 -4.92 -12.58
CA MET A 91 -11.62 -4.45 -13.48
C MET A 91 -11.97 -2.98 -13.27
N GLY A 92 -12.04 -2.53 -12.02
CA GLY A 92 -12.36 -1.14 -11.68
C GLY A 92 -11.28 -0.16 -12.15
N ILE A 93 -10.01 -0.45 -11.87
CA ILE A 93 -8.90 0.44 -12.24
C ILE A 93 -8.72 0.51 -13.76
N ASP A 94 -8.96 -0.58 -14.48
CA ASP A 94 -8.94 -0.58 -15.94
C ASP A 94 -10.06 0.29 -16.53
N LYS A 95 -11.29 0.16 -16.00
CA LYS A 95 -12.43 0.98 -16.42
C LYS A 95 -12.26 2.46 -16.09
N SER A 96 -11.41 2.82 -15.13
CA SER A 96 -11.10 4.22 -14.82
C SER A 96 -10.42 4.94 -15.99
N GLY A 97 -9.80 4.20 -16.91
CA GLY A 97 -9.09 4.74 -18.07
C GLY A 97 -7.74 5.40 -17.75
N HIS A 98 -7.37 5.50 -16.47
CA HIS A 98 -6.08 6.04 -16.04
C HIS A 98 -4.94 5.02 -16.18
N PRO A 99 -3.72 5.47 -16.55
CA PRO A 99 -2.57 4.60 -16.48
C PRO A 99 -2.25 4.26 -15.01
N PHE A 100 -1.81 3.03 -14.75
CA PHE A 100 -1.54 2.57 -13.39
C PHE A 100 -0.28 1.71 -13.28
N LEU A 101 0.33 1.78 -12.10
CA LEU A 101 1.38 0.88 -11.63
C LEU A 101 0.84 0.13 -10.42
N TRP A 102 0.62 -1.17 -10.58
CA TRP A 102 0.10 -2.00 -9.50
C TRP A 102 1.14 -3.00 -9.03
N ILE A 103 1.51 -2.89 -7.76
CA ILE A 103 2.37 -3.85 -7.07
C ILE A 103 1.48 -4.93 -6.46
N ILE A 104 1.58 -6.15 -6.97
CA ILE A 104 0.82 -7.32 -6.50
C ILE A 104 1.74 -8.50 -6.29
N ARG A 105 1.51 -9.26 -5.22
CA ARG A 105 2.29 -10.45 -4.93
C ARG A 105 2.10 -11.53 -6.01
N SER A 106 3.14 -12.32 -6.23
CA SER A 106 3.24 -13.33 -7.30
C SER A 106 2.11 -14.37 -7.28
N ASP A 107 1.70 -14.76 -6.08
CA ASP A 107 0.64 -15.73 -5.77
C ASP A 107 -0.77 -15.21 -6.12
N MET A 108 -0.91 -13.90 -6.27
CA MET A 108 -2.17 -13.23 -6.56
C MET A 108 -2.19 -12.57 -7.94
N MET A 109 -1.19 -12.83 -8.77
CA MET A 109 -1.12 -12.27 -10.13
C MET A 109 -2.31 -12.76 -10.98
N ILE A 110 -3.06 -11.79 -11.50
CA ILE A 110 -4.03 -12.00 -12.56
C ILE A 110 -3.30 -11.87 -13.90
N ASN A 111 -3.48 -12.83 -14.82
CA ASN A 111 -2.76 -12.90 -16.11
C ASN A 111 -3.15 -11.80 -17.12
N GLU A 112 -3.87 -10.76 -16.69
CA GLU A 112 -4.36 -9.68 -17.55
C GLU A 112 -3.44 -8.48 -17.46
N THR A 113 -2.37 -8.46 -18.26
CA THR A 113 -1.67 -7.20 -18.55
C THR A 113 -2.47 -6.43 -19.58
N LYS A 114 -3.19 -5.41 -19.13
CA LYS A 114 -3.97 -4.52 -19.99
C LYS A 114 -3.10 -3.39 -20.53
N GLU A 115 -3.41 -2.89 -21.72
CA GLU A 115 -2.57 -1.94 -22.48
C GLU A 115 -2.13 -0.69 -21.70
N LYS A 116 -2.92 -0.29 -20.68
CA LYS A 116 -2.72 0.94 -19.90
C LYS A 116 -2.12 0.72 -18.50
N GLY A 117 -1.87 -0.54 -18.11
CA GLY A 117 -1.43 -0.90 -16.76
C GLY A 117 -0.12 -1.67 -16.75
N PHE A 118 0.75 -1.36 -15.79
CA PHE A 118 1.90 -2.20 -15.47
C PHE A 118 1.69 -2.88 -14.12
N ILE A 119 1.84 -4.20 -14.11
CA ILE A 119 1.77 -5.01 -12.91
C ILE A 119 3.19 -5.51 -12.60
N SER A 120 3.65 -5.28 -11.38
CA SER A 120 4.95 -5.75 -10.89
C SER A 120 4.79 -6.46 -9.55
N ARG A 121 5.75 -7.30 -9.20
CA ARG A 121 5.83 -7.95 -7.89
C ARG A 121 6.42 -7.05 -6.81
N TRP A 122 7.24 -6.09 -7.24
CA TRP A 122 8.00 -5.23 -6.36
C TRP A 122 8.37 -3.93 -7.08
N CYS A 123 8.59 -2.89 -6.29
CA CYS A 123 9.24 -1.65 -6.70
C CYS A 123 9.93 -0.98 -5.49
N PRO A 124 10.94 -0.12 -5.69
CA PRO A 124 11.41 0.77 -4.64
C PRO A 124 10.35 1.87 -4.41
N GLN A 125 9.40 1.59 -3.52
CA GLN A 125 8.17 2.36 -3.31
C GLN A 125 8.42 3.86 -3.09
N GLU A 126 9.42 4.22 -2.29
CA GLU A 126 9.76 5.63 -2.03
C GLU A 126 10.14 6.40 -3.31
N VAL A 127 10.90 5.77 -4.20
CA VAL A 127 11.32 6.37 -5.47
C VAL A 127 10.11 6.50 -6.41
N VAL A 128 9.23 5.49 -6.43
CA VAL A 128 7.99 5.54 -7.21
C VAL A 128 7.11 6.69 -6.74
N LEU A 129 6.82 6.78 -5.44
CA LEU A 129 5.93 7.79 -4.87
C LEU A 129 6.44 9.22 -5.08
N LYS A 130 7.76 9.42 -5.15
CA LYS A 130 8.39 10.72 -5.45
C LYS A 130 8.42 11.05 -6.95
N HIS A 131 8.06 10.11 -7.82
CA HIS A 131 8.14 10.30 -9.27
C HIS A 131 7.06 11.27 -9.76
N GLN A 132 7.45 12.25 -10.60
CA GLN A 132 6.56 13.34 -11.03
C GLN A 132 5.29 12.86 -11.76
N GLN A 133 5.31 11.68 -12.37
CA GLN A 133 4.14 11.13 -13.07
C GLN A 133 3.09 10.52 -12.13
N ILE A 134 3.41 10.27 -10.86
CA ILE A 134 2.41 9.79 -9.90
C ILE A 134 1.42 10.92 -9.58
N GLY A 135 0.13 10.66 -9.80
CA GLY A 135 -0.97 11.56 -9.45
C GLY A 135 -1.73 11.17 -8.19
N GLY A 136 -1.56 9.94 -7.72
CA GLY A 136 -2.21 9.45 -6.51
C GLY A 136 -1.77 8.03 -6.15
N SER A 137 -2.05 7.63 -4.92
CA SER A 137 -1.75 6.30 -4.38
C SER A 137 -2.98 5.65 -3.77
N VAL A 138 -3.18 4.36 -4.06
CA VAL A 138 -4.17 3.51 -3.41
C VAL A 138 -3.41 2.52 -2.51
N THR A 139 -3.73 2.56 -1.22
CA THR A 139 -3.05 1.78 -0.16
C THR A 139 -4.07 1.06 0.73
N HIS A 140 -3.62 0.25 1.68
CA HIS A 140 -4.49 -0.45 2.63
C HIS A 140 -4.84 0.38 3.88
N CYS A 141 -4.35 1.62 3.96
CA CYS A 141 -4.54 2.51 5.11
C CYS A 141 -5.94 3.12 5.14
#